data_AF-A0A450WMR3-F1
#
_entry.id   AF-A0A450WMR3-F1
#
_cell.length_a   1.000
_cell.length_b   1.000
_cell.length_c   1.000
_cell.angle_alpha   90.00
_cell.angle_beta   90.00
_cell.angle_gamma   90.00
#
_symmetry.space_group_name_H-M   'P 1'
#
loop_
_entity.id
_entity.type
_entity.pdbx_description
1 polymer ?
#
loop_
_entity_poly.entity_id
_entity_poly.type
_entity_poly.pdbx_seq_one_letter_code
_entity_poly.pdbx_strand_id
1 'polypeptide(L)'
;MNATVLPAANSQQTKIYLGYTVVMGDAHHAFVIAEDPSTGDKYMTRAGPSAQGSSQSSGASGSSASGGSLSASSGDGDAGGFGWGTIRAQSAKWHDEIAFDRPSDTVARQYVGTIDKPHSEVVRNMIEFSNVTNGNEIPYSPLGPNSNSYAFTFIESLGLKRPAPSFLAPGHDMGTPDNGLSYEA
;
A
#
# COMPACT_ATOMS: atom_id res chain seq x y z
N MET A 1 10.51 30.08 -37.14
CA MET A 1 9.91 28.90 -36.49
C MET A 1 10.29 29.00 -35.02
N ASN A 2 9.37 29.37 -34.13
CA ASN A 2 9.66 29.43 -32.69
C ASN A 2 9.50 28.02 -32.12
N ALA A 3 10.59 27.45 -31.60
CA ALA A 3 10.55 26.22 -30.83
C ALA A 3 9.89 26.53 -29.48
N THR A 4 8.72 25.94 -29.25
CA THR A 4 8.12 25.90 -27.92
C THR A 4 9.04 25.10 -27.01
N VAL A 5 9.76 25.78 -26.13
CA VAL A 5 10.52 25.14 -25.06
C VAL A 5 9.49 24.59 -24.07
N LEU A 6 9.32 23.28 -24.05
CA LEU A 6 8.57 22.62 -22.98
C LEU A 6 9.33 22.88 -21.67
N PRO A 7 8.66 23.32 -20.60
CA PRO A 7 9.32 23.51 -19.32
C PRO A 7 9.96 22.19 -18.89
N ALA A 8 11.21 22.24 -18.43
CA ALA A 8 11.88 21.08 -17.87
C ALA A 8 11.01 20.47 -16.76
N ALA A 9 10.81 19.15 -16.79
CA ALA A 9 10.08 18.45 -15.74
C ALA A 9 10.65 18.85 -14.38
N ASN A 10 9.82 19.44 -13.53
CA ASN A 10 10.25 20.01 -12.27
C ASN A 10 10.58 18.84 -11.32
N SER A 11 11.86 18.63 -11.01
CA SER A 11 12.32 17.56 -10.10
C SER A 11 11.84 17.74 -8.65
N GLN A 12 11.05 18.79 -8.40
CA GLN A 12 10.41 19.13 -7.13
C GLN A 12 8.97 18.63 -7.04
N GLN A 13 8.50 17.83 -7.99
CA GLN A 13 7.14 17.30 -8.00
C GLN A 13 7.13 15.78 -8.07
N THR A 14 6.14 15.18 -7.44
CA THR A 14 5.91 13.73 -7.47
C THR A 14 4.46 13.46 -7.80
N LYS A 15 4.20 12.57 -8.77
CA LYS A 15 2.84 12.11 -9.07
C LYS A 15 2.48 10.96 -8.15
N ILE A 16 1.29 11.00 -7.60
CA ILE A 16 0.75 9.99 -6.69
C ILE A 16 -0.36 9.23 -7.40
N TYR A 17 -0.28 7.90 -7.33
CA TYR A 17 -1.28 6.97 -7.84
C TYR A 17 -1.68 5.98 -6.75
N LEU A 18 -2.93 5.52 -6.82
CA LEU A 18 -3.32 4.22 -6.27
C LEU A 18 -3.11 3.15 -7.34
N GLY A 19 -2.42 2.08 -7.00
CA GLY A 19 -2.41 0.84 -7.78
C GLY A 19 -3.42 -0.15 -7.19
N TYR A 20 -3.98 -1.01 -8.05
CA TYR A 20 -4.93 -2.05 -7.66
C TYR A 20 -4.50 -3.43 -8.15
N THR A 21 -4.52 -4.42 -7.25
CA THR A 21 -4.39 -5.85 -7.55
C THR A 21 -5.68 -6.58 -7.16
N VAL A 22 -6.00 -7.69 -7.82
CA VAL A 22 -7.21 -8.47 -7.51
C VAL A 22 -6.97 -9.34 -6.28
N VAL A 23 -7.91 -9.33 -5.32
CA VAL A 23 -7.86 -10.21 -4.15
C VAL A 23 -8.81 -11.39 -4.32
N MET A 24 -10.09 -11.10 -4.50
CA MET A 24 -11.14 -12.10 -4.67
C MET A 24 -12.36 -11.47 -5.32
N GLY A 25 -12.85 -12.07 -6.41
CA GLY A 25 -13.98 -11.52 -7.16
C GLY A 25 -13.69 -10.09 -7.60
N ASP A 26 -14.62 -9.17 -7.31
CA ASP A 26 -14.49 -7.74 -7.63
C ASP A 26 -13.75 -6.92 -6.55
N ALA A 27 -13.31 -7.55 -5.45
CA ALA A 27 -12.58 -6.86 -4.39
C ALA A 27 -11.09 -6.73 -4.73
N HIS A 28 -10.57 -5.52 -4.55
CA HIS A 28 -9.21 -5.16 -4.88
C HIS A 28 -8.41 -4.75 -3.65
N HIS A 29 -7.12 -5.03 -3.72
CA HIS A 29 -6.10 -4.55 -2.82
C HIS A 29 -5.50 -3.28 -3.42
N ALA A 30 -5.49 -2.20 -2.64
CA ALA A 30 -4.94 -0.93 -3.03
C ALA A 30 -3.55 -0.72 -2.40
N PHE A 31 -2.66 -0.09 -3.15
CA PHE A 31 -1.34 0.33 -2.71
C PHE A 31 -1.00 1.68 -3.35
N VAL A 32 -0.01 2.40 -2.81
CA VAL A 32 0.33 3.74 -3.31
C VAL A 32 1.62 3.68 -4.13
N ILE A 33 1.64 4.38 -5.26
CA ILE A 33 2.79 4.52 -6.15
C ILE A 33 3.15 6.01 -6.23
N ALA A 34 4.42 6.33 -5.96
CA ALA A 34 5.03 7.63 -6.20
C ALA A 34 5.90 7.56 -7.46
N GLU A 35 5.61 8.41 -8.44
CA GLU A 35 6.32 8.49 -9.72
C GLU A 35 7.05 9.83 -9.85
N ASP A 36 8.36 9.80 -10.08
CA ASP A 36 9.15 10.95 -10.49
C ASP A 36 8.79 11.30 -11.95
N PRO A 37 8.19 12.47 -12.22
CA PRO A 37 7.77 12.85 -13.58
C PRO A 37 8.94 13.17 -14.51
N SER A 38 10.15 13.39 -13.99
CA SER A 38 11.35 13.73 -14.74
C SER A 38 12.14 12.50 -15.19
N THR A 39 12.21 11.47 -14.34
CA THR A 39 12.94 10.22 -14.64
C THR A 39 12.03 9.04 -14.98
N GLY A 40 10.77 9.08 -14.54
CA GLY A 40 9.84 7.95 -14.60
C GLY A 40 10.07 6.91 -13.51
N ASP A 41 10.98 7.15 -12.56
CA ASP A 41 11.25 6.26 -11.43
C ASP A 41 10.02 6.10 -10.54
N LYS A 42 9.80 4.89 -10.03
CA LYS A 42 8.62 4.56 -9.22
C LYS A 42 9.01 3.88 -7.93
N TYR A 43 8.34 4.30 -6.86
CA TYR A 43 8.42 3.71 -5.54
C TYR A 43 7.01 3.43 -5.05
N MET A 44 6.83 2.41 -4.24
CA MET A 44 5.52 2.03 -3.73
C MET A 44 5.54 1.81 -2.23
N THR A 45 4.36 1.92 -1.64
CA THR A 45 4.08 1.47 -0.28
C THR A 45 2.75 0.73 -0.21
N ARG A 46 2.69 -0.33 0.60
CA ARG A 46 1.51 -1.16 0.82
C ARG A 46 1.46 -1.66 2.25
N ALA A 47 0.34 -2.29 2.62
CA ALA A 47 0.27 -3.11 3.82
C ALA A 47 -0.44 -4.46 3.57
N GLY A 48 -0.47 -5.32 4.60
CA GLY A 48 -1.15 -6.61 4.60
C GLY A 48 -1.22 -7.21 6.01
N PRO A 49 -1.88 -8.36 6.20
CA PRO A 49 -1.93 -9.04 7.49
C PRO A 49 -0.57 -9.64 7.89
N SER A 50 -0.19 -9.56 9.16
CA SER A 50 1.07 -10.14 9.67
C SER A 50 1.00 -11.64 9.89
N ALA A 51 -0.17 -12.20 10.21
CA ALA A 51 -0.33 -13.64 10.46
C ALA A 51 -0.25 -14.50 9.18
N GLN A 52 -0.28 -13.89 7.99
CA GLN A 52 -0.11 -14.60 6.72
C GLN A 52 1.38 -14.79 6.34
N GLY A 53 2.29 -14.67 7.31
CA GLY A 53 3.73 -14.76 7.15
C GLY A 53 4.32 -16.14 7.48
N SER A 54 4.10 -17.14 6.64
CA SER A 54 5.07 -18.24 6.40
C SER A 54 4.64 -19.16 5.26
N SER A 55 4.53 -18.67 4.02
CA SER A 55 4.65 -19.50 2.80
C SER A 55 4.71 -18.64 1.54
N GLN A 56 5.92 -18.27 1.10
CA GLN A 56 6.24 -18.14 -0.32
C GLN A 56 7.76 -18.34 -0.51
N SER A 57 8.22 -19.55 -0.20
CA SER A 57 9.34 -20.15 -0.92
C SER A 57 8.73 -21.12 -1.93
N SER A 58 9.06 -20.90 -3.20
CA SER A 58 8.77 -21.79 -4.31
C SER A 58 9.35 -23.19 -4.07
N GLY A 59 8.49 -24.20 -3.97
CA GLY A 59 8.87 -25.61 -3.90
C GLY A 59 7.65 -26.49 -4.12
N ALA A 60 7.62 -27.19 -5.26
CA ALA A 60 6.59 -28.15 -5.60
C ALA A 60 6.46 -29.25 -4.53
N SER A 61 5.23 -29.72 -4.27
CA SER A 61 4.83 -31.14 -4.12
C SER A 61 3.46 -31.29 -3.43
N GLY A 62 2.52 -31.94 -4.12
CA GLY A 62 1.72 -33.03 -3.53
C GLY A 62 0.55 -32.71 -2.58
N SER A 63 -0.65 -33.06 -3.09
CA SER A 63 -1.67 -33.84 -2.38
C SER A 63 -2.60 -33.16 -1.37
N SER A 64 -3.84 -32.97 -1.82
CA SER A 64 -5.11 -33.30 -1.16
C SER A 64 -5.20 -33.24 0.38
N ALA A 65 -6.04 -32.33 0.90
CA ALA A 65 -6.89 -32.62 2.04
C ALA A 65 -8.12 -31.71 2.08
N SER A 66 -9.26 -32.36 2.16
CA SER A 66 -10.58 -31.90 2.54
C SER A 66 -10.63 -31.26 3.93
N GLY A 67 -11.52 -30.27 4.10
CA GLY A 67 -12.19 -29.96 5.36
C GLY A 67 -11.33 -29.27 6.43
N GLY A 68 -11.29 -27.94 6.41
CA GLY A 68 -10.72 -27.13 7.50
C GLY A 68 -11.83 -26.52 8.36
N SER A 69 -12.17 -27.19 9.45
CA SER A 69 -12.99 -26.67 10.54
C SER A 69 -12.38 -25.38 11.11
N LEU A 70 -13.25 -24.39 11.39
CA LEU A 70 -12.93 -23.19 12.16
C LEU A 70 -12.58 -23.59 13.61
N SER A 71 -11.35 -24.06 13.81
CA SER A 71 -10.77 -24.28 15.13
C SER A 71 -9.96 -23.06 15.49
N ALA A 72 -10.59 -22.17 16.28
CA ALA A 72 -9.91 -21.12 17.00
C ALA A 72 -8.92 -21.77 17.98
N SER A 73 -7.65 -21.89 17.59
CA SER A 73 -6.58 -22.14 18.54
C SER A 73 -6.19 -20.81 19.14
N SER A 74 -6.60 -20.60 20.39
CA SER A 74 -6.01 -19.62 21.29
C SER A 74 -4.53 -19.97 21.48
N GLY A 75 -3.68 -19.43 20.61
CA GLY A 75 -2.23 -19.47 20.73
C GLY A 75 -1.77 -18.13 21.32
N ASP A 76 -1.01 -18.20 22.40
CA ASP A 76 -0.33 -17.06 23.00
C ASP A 76 0.56 -16.35 21.96
N GLY A 77 0.33 -15.06 21.72
CA GLY A 77 1.21 -14.22 20.91
C GLY A 77 0.47 -13.14 20.10
N ASP A 78 0.58 -11.90 20.57
CA ASP A 78 0.31 -10.63 19.90
C ASP A 78 -1.14 -10.36 19.41
N ALA A 79 -1.77 -9.42 20.11
CA ALA A 79 -3.14 -8.99 19.88
C ALA A 79 -3.35 -8.46 18.44
N GLY A 80 -4.11 -9.21 17.63
CA GLY A 80 -4.51 -8.75 16.30
C GLY A 80 -5.63 -9.57 15.64
N GLY A 81 -6.86 -9.06 15.72
CA GLY A 81 -8.06 -9.33 14.89
C GLY A 81 -8.25 -10.71 14.23
N PHE A 82 -9.29 -11.46 14.63
CA PHE A 82 -9.83 -12.65 13.95
C PHE A 82 -8.81 -13.69 13.39
N GLY A 83 -7.58 -13.76 13.93
CA GLY A 83 -6.52 -14.66 13.44
C GLY A 83 -5.70 -14.12 12.27
N TRP A 84 -5.86 -12.84 11.89
CA TRP A 84 -5.12 -12.17 10.81
C TRP A 84 -3.87 -11.41 11.31
N GLY A 85 -3.73 -11.26 12.62
CA GLY A 85 -2.64 -10.49 13.23
C GLY A 85 -2.84 -8.99 13.07
N THR A 86 -1.74 -8.27 12.93
CA THR A 86 -1.70 -6.81 12.80
C THR A 86 -1.44 -6.39 11.35
N ILE A 87 -1.72 -5.13 11.03
CA ILE A 87 -1.32 -4.53 9.76
C ILE A 87 0.20 -4.45 9.72
N ARG A 88 0.81 -5.06 8.70
CA ARG A 88 2.22 -4.93 8.39
C ARG A 88 2.43 -4.19 7.08
N ALA A 89 3.08 -3.04 7.15
CA ALA A 89 3.39 -2.16 6.04
C ALA A 89 4.83 -2.34 5.53
N GLN A 90 4.99 -2.15 4.23
CA GLN A 90 6.26 -2.29 3.51
C GLN A 90 6.33 -1.26 2.39
N SER A 91 7.55 -0.79 2.13
CA SER A 91 7.85 0.13 1.03
C SER A 91 9.03 -0.38 0.21
N ALA A 92 8.96 -0.22 -1.12
CA ALA A 92 9.98 -0.73 -2.04
C ALA A 92 9.94 0.03 -3.37
N LYS A 93 11.01 -0.09 -4.17
CA LYS A 93 10.96 0.33 -5.57
C LYS A 93 9.89 -0.50 -6.28
N TRP A 94 9.08 0.16 -7.13
CA TRP A 94 7.99 -0.52 -7.82
C TRP A 94 8.49 -1.13 -9.13
N HIS A 95 8.97 -2.37 -9.03
CA HIS A 95 9.52 -3.17 -10.11
C HIS A 95 9.13 -4.64 -9.92
N ASP A 96 8.95 -5.40 -11.00
CA ASP A 96 8.40 -6.77 -10.96
C ASP A 96 9.19 -7.75 -10.08
N GLU A 97 10.49 -7.52 -9.92
CA GLU A 97 11.36 -8.43 -9.17
C GLU A 97 11.20 -8.34 -7.65
N ILE A 98 10.79 -7.18 -7.12
CA ILE A 98 10.88 -6.86 -5.68
C ILE A 98 9.57 -6.32 -5.10
N ALA A 99 8.67 -5.83 -5.93
CA ALA A 99 7.38 -5.36 -5.47
C ALA A 99 6.49 -6.55 -5.11
N PHE A 100 5.80 -6.44 -3.98
CA PHE A 100 4.79 -7.42 -3.58
C PHE A 100 3.54 -7.30 -4.46
N ASP A 101 3.08 -6.07 -4.72
CA ASP A 101 2.13 -5.78 -5.79
C ASP A 101 2.92 -5.38 -7.03
N ARG A 102 3.21 -6.35 -7.87
CA ARG A 102 4.06 -6.16 -9.03
C ARG A 102 3.36 -5.31 -10.09
N PRO A 103 4.10 -4.54 -10.90
CA PRO A 103 3.56 -3.91 -12.11
C PRO A 103 2.75 -4.89 -12.98
N SER A 104 3.23 -6.12 -13.17
CA SER A 104 2.55 -7.18 -13.93
C SER A 104 1.25 -7.69 -13.31
N ASP A 105 1.09 -7.63 -11.98
CA ASP A 105 -0.12 -8.05 -11.27
C ASP A 105 -1.13 -6.90 -11.12
N THR A 106 -0.71 -5.66 -11.44
CA THR A 106 -1.51 -4.45 -11.26
C THR A 106 -2.53 -4.30 -12.37
N VAL A 107 -3.81 -4.45 -12.04
CA VAL A 107 -4.91 -4.39 -13.01
C VAL A 107 -5.31 -2.96 -13.37
N ALA A 108 -5.04 -2.00 -12.49
CA ALA A 108 -5.33 -0.59 -12.73
C ALA A 108 -4.48 0.36 -11.90
N ARG A 109 -4.36 1.60 -12.39
CA ARG A 109 -3.82 2.74 -11.65
C ARG A 109 -4.82 3.89 -11.66
N GLN A 110 -5.11 4.46 -10.50
CA GLN A 110 -5.87 5.70 -10.35
C GLN A 110 -4.91 6.83 -10.02
N TYR A 111 -4.83 7.84 -10.89
CA TYR A 111 -4.12 9.07 -10.57
C TYR A 111 -4.86 9.82 -9.45
N VAL A 112 -4.13 10.20 -8.40
CA VAL A 112 -4.68 10.88 -7.23
C VAL A 112 -4.35 12.36 -7.28
N GLY A 113 -3.11 12.71 -7.58
CA GLY A 113 -2.65 14.10 -7.62
C GLY A 113 -1.14 14.22 -7.79
N THR A 114 -0.67 15.46 -7.80
CA THR A 114 0.75 15.81 -7.73
C THR A 114 1.00 16.51 -6.40
N ILE A 115 2.12 16.19 -5.77
CA ILE A 115 2.62 16.91 -4.60
C ILE A 115 3.89 17.67 -4.97
N ASP A 116 4.02 18.90 -4.46
CA ASP A 116 5.18 19.77 -4.64
C ASP A 116 6.31 19.37 -3.67
N LYS A 117 6.70 18.09 -3.74
CA LYS A 117 7.84 17.49 -3.05
C LYS A 117 8.65 16.66 -4.03
N PRO A 118 9.99 16.67 -3.93
CA PRO A 118 10.84 15.80 -4.74
C PRO A 118 10.58 14.33 -4.41
N HIS A 119 10.75 13.44 -5.40
CA HIS A 119 10.46 12.00 -5.27
C HIS A 119 11.14 11.37 -4.06
N SER A 120 12.40 11.72 -3.80
CA SER A 120 13.16 11.22 -2.66
C SER A 120 12.56 11.59 -1.30
N GLU A 121 11.92 12.76 -1.17
CA GLU A 121 11.23 13.14 0.06
C GLU A 121 9.95 12.31 0.25
N VAL A 122 9.20 12.10 -0.83
CA VAL A 122 7.99 11.26 -0.79
C VAL A 122 8.33 9.81 -0.45
N VAL A 123 9.45 9.30 -0.96
CA VAL A 123 9.99 7.98 -0.60
C VAL A 123 10.30 7.90 0.90
N ARG A 124 10.94 8.93 1.47
CA ARG A 124 11.20 9.01 2.91
C ARG A 124 9.89 8.99 3.70
N ASN A 125 8.89 9.75 3.26
CA ASN A 125 7.56 9.80 3.89
C ASN A 125 6.87 8.42 3.84
N MET A 126 6.93 7.70 2.72
CA MET A 126 6.40 6.33 2.59
C MET A 126 7.04 5.37 3.61
N ILE A 127 8.37 5.41 3.72
CA ILE A 127 9.13 4.56 4.67
C ILE A 127 8.74 4.90 6.10
N GLU A 128 8.69 6.18 6.44
CA GLU A 128 8.28 6.64 7.77
C GLU A 128 6.83 6.23 8.09
N PHE A 129 5.89 6.38 7.15
CA PHE A 129 4.51 5.94 7.32
C PHE A 129 4.42 4.43 7.59
N SER A 130 5.15 3.63 6.81
CA SER A 130 5.21 2.18 7.03
C SER A 130 5.75 1.85 8.43
N ASN A 131 6.80 2.55 8.89
CA ASN A 131 7.39 2.32 10.20
C ASN A 131 6.45 2.70 11.35
N VAL A 132 5.79 3.86 11.27
CA VAL A 132 4.80 4.29 12.28
C VAL A 132 3.61 3.33 12.31
N THR A 133 3.08 2.95 11.15
CA THR A 133 1.99 1.95 11.07
C THR A 133 2.40 0.62 11.71
N ASN A 134 3.60 0.15 11.42
CA ASN A 134 4.15 -1.08 11.99
C ASN A 134 4.34 -1.00 13.50
N GLY A 135 4.71 0.17 14.04
CA GLY A 135 4.88 0.41 15.47
C GLY A 135 3.56 0.55 16.23
N ASN A 136 2.48 0.92 15.55
CA ASN A 136 1.15 1.07 16.14
C ASN A 136 0.39 -0.27 16.31
N GLU A 137 0.93 -1.38 15.79
CA GLU A 137 0.38 -2.74 15.96
C GLU A 137 -1.13 -2.84 15.69
N ILE A 138 -1.61 -2.11 14.68
CA ILE A 138 -3.04 -1.98 14.38
C ILE A 138 -3.61 -3.36 14.02
N PRO A 139 -4.63 -3.89 14.72
CA PRO A 139 -5.25 -5.17 14.37
C PRO A 139 -5.79 -5.18 12.93
N TYR A 140 -5.46 -6.22 12.17
CA TYR A 140 -5.98 -6.38 10.82
C TYR A 140 -7.43 -6.89 10.84
N SER A 141 -8.30 -6.27 10.06
CA SER A 141 -9.68 -6.68 9.85
C SER A 141 -10.08 -6.49 8.38
N PRO A 142 -10.44 -7.55 7.63
CA PRO A 142 -10.79 -7.42 6.21
C PRO A 142 -11.85 -6.37 5.88
N LEU A 143 -12.80 -6.13 6.79
CA LEU A 143 -13.86 -5.11 6.66
C LEU A 143 -13.63 -3.86 7.51
N GLY A 144 -12.50 -3.78 8.23
CA GLY A 144 -12.11 -2.66 9.08
C GLY A 144 -10.73 -2.13 8.67
N PRO A 145 -9.85 -1.80 9.63
CA PRO A 145 -8.46 -1.46 9.33
C PRO A 145 -7.75 -2.59 8.59
N ASN A 146 -7.26 -2.30 7.39
CA ASN A 146 -6.62 -3.27 6.50
C ASN A 146 -5.60 -2.56 5.57
N SER A 147 -5.19 -3.27 4.52
CA SER A 147 -4.30 -2.75 3.48
C SER A 147 -4.86 -1.57 2.69
N ASN A 148 -6.17 -1.56 2.41
CA ASN A 148 -6.84 -0.45 1.73
C ASN A 148 -6.90 0.77 2.65
N SER A 149 -7.28 0.62 3.92
CA SER A 149 -7.27 1.76 4.86
C SER A 149 -5.89 2.38 4.98
N TYR A 150 -4.82 1.56 4.99
CA TYR A 150 -3.43 2.02 4.98
C TYR A 150 -3.13 2.90 3.75
N ALA A 151 -3.39 2.39 2.54
CA ALA A 151 -3.07 3.09 1.30
C ALA A 151 -3.80 4.45 1.20
N PHE A 152 -5.06 4.50 1.61
CA PHE A 152 -5.87 5.72 1.55
C PHE A 152 -5.50 6.71 2.65
N THR A 153 -5.13 6.23 3.84
CA THR A 153 -4.64 7.09 4.93
C THR A 153 -3.28 7.70 4.59
N PHE A 154 -2.39 6.97 3.91
CA PHE A 154 -1.12 7.55 3.44
C PHE A 154 -1.34 8.68 2.44
N ILE A 155 -2.35 8.59 1.57
CA ILE A 155 -2.67 9.69 0.66
C ILE A 155 -3.08 10.94 1.43
N GLU A 156 -3.89 10.80 2.47
CA GLU A 156 -4.27 11.91 3.34
C GLU A 156 -3.10 12.51 4.11
N SER A 157 -2.16 11.67 4.58
CA SER A 157 -0.97 12.17 5.28
C SER A 157 -0.05 13.01 4.39
N LEU A 158 -0.18 12.92 3.06
CA LEU A 158 0.48 13.78 2.09
C LEU A 158 -0.25 15.12 1.86
N GLY A 159 -1.36 15.38 2.55
CA GLY A 159 -2.20 16.57 2.37
C GLY A 159 -3.14 16.49 1.17
N LEU A 160 -3.24 15.34 0.50
CA LEU A 160 -4.21 15.12 -0.58
C LEU A 160 -5.54 14.69 0.02
N LYS A 161 -6.65 15.11 -0.60
CA LYS A 161 -7.97 14.59 -0.22
C LYS A 161 -8.04 13.09 -0.47
N ARG A 162 -8.56 12.32 0.51
CA ARG A 162 -8.85 10.89 0.33
C ARG A 162 -9.72 10.67 -0.92
N PRO A 163 -9.23 9.94 -1.94
CA PRO A 163 -10.00 9.71 -3.14
C PRO A 163 -11.12 8.69 -2.88
N ALA A 164 -12.19 8.78 -3.66
CA ALA A 164 -13.08 7.63 -3.82
C ALA A 164 -12.34 6.57 -4.66
N PRO A 165 -12.45 5.28 -4.31
CA PRO A 165 -11.72 4.24 -5.02
C PRO A 165 -12.37 3.99 -6.39
N SER A 166 -11.55 3.81 -7.43
CA SER A 166 -12.06 3.46 -8.77
C SER A 166 -12.51 1.99 -8.89
N PHE A 167 -12.08 1.16 -7.94
CA PHE A 167 -12.39 -0.27 -7.84
C PHE A 167 -12.85 -0.57 -6.42
N LEU A 168 -13.69 -1.60 -6.22
CA LEU A 168 -14.16 -1.95 -4.89
C LEU A 168 -12.96 -2.30 -3.98
N ALA A 169 -12.69 -1.42 -3.02
CA ALA A 169 -11.60 -1.54 -2.06
C ALA A 169 -12.19 -1.46 -0.64
N PRO A 170 -12.64 -2.58 -0.05
CA PRO A 170 -13.26 -2.59 1.27
C PRO A 170 -12.35 -1.97 2.34
N GLY A 171 -12.92 -1.17 3.24
CA GLY A 171 -12.19 -0.49 4.32
C GLY A 171 -11.38 0.75 3.90
N HIS A 172 -11.47 1.19 2.63
CA HIS A 172 -10.72 2.34 2.12
C HIS A 172 -11.04 3.68 2.82
N ASP A 173 -12.16 3.77 3.53
CA ASP A 173 -12.68 4.94 4.25
C ASP A 173 -12.30 4.94 5.75
N MET A 174 -11.62 3.91 6.21
CA MET A 174 -11.16 3.76 7.60
C MET A 174 -9.76 4.35 7.81
N GLY A 175 -9.43 4.67 9.07
CA GLY A 175 -8.11 5.17 9.48
C GLY A 175 -7.95 6.68 9.38
N THR A 176 -6.97 7.22 10.08
CA THR A 176 -6.57 8.64 10.07
C THR A 176 -5.04 8.73 10.16
N PRO A 177 -4.40 9.76 9.58
CA PRO A 177 -2.98 9.99 9.77
C PRO A 177 -2.61 10.08 11.25
N ASP A 178 -1.40 9.63 11.57
CA ASP A 178 -0.87 9.67 12.93
C ASP A 178 -0.16 11.00 13.16
N ASN A 179 -0.54 11.73 14.22
CA ASN A 179 0.04 13.03 14.57
C ASN A 179 1.56 12.98 14.84
N GLY A 180 2.15 11.79 14.98
CA GLY A 180 3.58 11.56 15.15
C GLY A 180 4.40 11.57 13.85
N LEU A 181 3.77 11.72 12.68
CA LEU A 181 4.49 11.83 11.41
C LEU A 181 5.27 13.16 11.32
N SER A 182 6.54 13.09 10.93
CA SER A 182 7.41 14.27 10.79
C SER A 182 7.05 15.19 9.61
N TYR A 183 6.11 14.74 8.77
CA TYR A 183 5.72 15.38 7.52
C TYR A 183 4.21 15.59 7.41
N GLU A 184 3.52 15.95 8.49
CA GLU A 184 2.10 16.30 8.36
C GLU A 184 1.92 17.56 7.49
N ALA A 185 0.85 17.55 6.69
CA ALA A 185 0.44 18.66 5.81
C ALA A 185 -0.32 19.74 6.57
#